data_AF-A0A1L8R3R1-F1
#
_entry.id   AF-A0A1L8R3R1-F1
#
_cell.length_a   1.000
_cell.length_b   1.000
_cell.length_c   1.000
_cell.angle_alpha   90.00
_cell.angle_beta   90.00
_cell.angle_gamma   90.00
#
_symmetry.space_group_name_H-M   'P 1'
#
loop_
_entity.id
_entity.type
_entity.pdbx_description
1 polymer ?
#
loop_
_entity_poly.entity_id
_entity_poly.type
_entity_poly.pdbx_seq_one_letter_code
_entity_poly.pdbx_strand_id
1 'polypeptide(L)'
;MTKPYEMAQEFHQIFDARIPQTPTAFSLEEATFRAGFKIEELIEFLYASTQDEEKFQLAVKKLHDEVDTAVHKILTKSRDKKHSDTLVGQVDALVDLLYLTYGSFALMGIDPEPMMEIVHEANMKKLFPDGKPHYDPITNKVLKPANWQALYAPEAKIAAELERQKNSAKREN
;
A
#
# COMPACT_ATOMS: atom_id res chain seq x y z
N MET A 1 2.33 20.90 2.09
CA MET A 1 2.47 19.44 2.19
C MET A 1 2.17 18.87 0.82
N THR A 2 3.02 17.99 0.31
CA THR A 2 2.80 17.29 -0.97
C THR A 2 1.70 16.26 -0.76
N LYS A 3 0.76 16.10 -1.70
CA LYS A 3 -0.32 15.12 -1.52
C LYS A 3 0.21 13.69 -1.69
N PRO A 4 -0.38 12.68 -1.03
CA PRO A 4 0.02 11.27 -1.22
C PRO A 4 0.04 10.80 -2.68
N TYR A 5 -0.89 11.30 -3.51
CA TYR A 5 -0.89 11.02 -4.95
C TYR A 5 0.34 11.57 -5.66
N GLU A 6 0.75 12.81 -5.34
CA GLU A 6 1.91 13.47 -5.94
C GLU A 6 3.22 12.78 -5.54
N MET A 7 3.34 12.32 -4.29
CA MET A 7 4.46 11.50 -3.81
C MET A 7 4.56 10.19 -4.60
N ALA A 8 3.45 9.47 -4.75
CA ALA A 8 3.43 8.24 -5.52
C ALA A 8 3.75 8.48 -7.00
N GLN A 9 3.26 9.59 -7.58
CA GLN A 9 3.55 9.97 -8.95
C GLN A 9 5.04 10.27 -9.13
N GLU A 10 5.65 11.05 -8.25
CA GLU A 10 7.10 11.35 -8.25
C GLU A 10 7.93 10.08 -8.17
N PHE A 11 7.56 9.13 -7.30
CA PHE A 11 8.22 7.83 -7.24
C PHE A 11 8.13 7.09 -8.58
N HIS A 12 6.95 6.98 -9.19
CA HIS A 12 6.82 6.25 -10.46
C HIS A 12 7.50 6.96 -11.63
N GLN A 13 7.70 8.28 -11.59
CA GLN A 13 8.50 8.98 -12.61
C GLN A 13 9.96 8.52 -12.66
N ILE A 14 10.49 7.97 -11.55
CA ILE A 14 11.85 7.46 -11.45
C ILE A 14 11.89 5.93 -11.58
N PHE A 15 10.93 5.26 -10.94
CA PHE A 15 10.95 3.82 -10.68
C PHE A 15 9.96 3.01 -11.53
N ASP A 16 9.24 3.64 -12.47
CA ASP A 16 8.38 2.93 -13.43
C ASP A 16 8.45 3.61 -14.80
N ALA A 17 8.79 2.84 -15.84
CA ALA A 17 8.85 3.38 -17.20
C ALA A 17 7.45 3.66 -17.79
N ARG A 18 6.39 3.13 -17.17
CA ARG A 18 5.01 3.27 -17.64
C ARG A 18 4.41 4.56 -17.09
N ILE A 19 4.58 5.65 -17.83
CA ILE A 19 3.97 6.94 -17.51
C ILE A 19 2.83 7.20 -18.51
N PRO A 20 1.55 6.97 -18.12
CA PRO A 20 0.43 7.16 -19.02
C PRO A 20 0.24 8.64 -19.34
N GLN A 21 -0.01 8.97 -20.62
CA GLN A 21 -0.28 10.34 -21.07
C GLN A 21 -1.76 10.74 -20.88
N THR A 22 -2.64 9.75 -20.76
CA THR A 22 -4.08 9.92 -20.53
C THR A 22 -4.56 8.91 -19.48
N PRO A 23 -5.69 9.16 -18.80
CA PRO A 23 -6.30 8.17 -17.91
C PRO A 23 -6.49 6.84 -18.64
N THR A 24 -5.91 5.78 -18.11
CA THR A 24 -5.80 4.47 -18.77
C THR A 24 -6.09 3.38 -17.76
N ALA A 25 -6.98 2.45 -18.11
CA ALA A 25 -7.23 1.27 -17.28
C ALA A 25 -6.02 0.34 -17.30
N PHE A 26 -5.75 -0.33 -16.18
CA PHE A 26 -4.81 -1.43 -16.16
C PHE A 26 -5.37 -2.64 -16.90
N SER A 27 -4.50 -3.40 -17.54
CA SER A 27 -4.83 -4.78 -17.93
C SER A 27 -5.13 -5.63 -16.69
N LEU A 28 -5.77 -6.78 -16.87
CA LEU A 28 -6.04 -7.70 -15.76
C LEU A 28 -4.74 -8.17 -15.09
N GLU A 29 -3.70 -8.42 -15.87
CA GLU A 29 -2.38 -8.81 -15.38
C GLU A 29 -1.76 -7.72 -14.50
N GLU A 30 -1.76 -6.48 -14.96
CA GLU A 30 -1.26 -5.34 -14.19
C GLU A 30 -2.10 -5.08 -12.94
N ALA A 31 -3.43 -5.14 -13.03
CA ALA A 31 -4.31 -4.99 -11.88
C ALA A 31 -4.04 -6.07 -10.82
N THR A 32 -3.83 -7.32 -11.26
CA THR A 32 -3.48 -8.45 -10.38
C THR A 32 -2.14 -8.24 -9.72
N PHE A 33 -1.13 -7.84 -10.49
CA PHE A 33 0.19 -7.51 -9.98
C PHE A 33 0.13 -6.38 -8.95
N ARG A 34 -0.61 -5.31 -9.26
CA ARG A 34 -0.81 -4.19 -8.33
C ARG A 34 -1.59 -4.62 -7.09
N ALA A 35 -2.53 -5.54 -7.18
CA ALA A 35 -3.27 -6.08 -6.04
C ALA A 35 -2.35 -6.90 -5.11
N GLY A 36 -1.41 -7.67 -5.67
CA GLY A 36 -0.42 -8.45 -4.92
C GLY A 36 0.38 -7.63 -3.91
N PHE A 37 0.77 -6.40 -4.24
CA PHE A 37 1.41 -5.49 -3.28
C PHE A 37 0.55 -5.24 -2.05
N LYS A 38 -0.76 -5.05 -2.21
CA LYS A 38 -1.65 -4.77 -1.08
C LYS A 38 -1.86 -6.02 -0.24
N ILE A 39 -1.87 -7.20 -0.85
CA ILE A 39 -1.97 -8.47 -0.12
C ILE A 39 -0.77 -8.63 0.81
N GLU A 40 0.44 -8.33 0.36
CA GLU A 40 1.65 -8.35 1.21
C GLU A 40 1.48 -7.43 2.43
N GLU A 41 1.08 -6.17 2.23
CA GLU A 41 0.84 -5.22 3.33
C GLU A 41 -0.28 -5.69 4.29
N LEU A 42 -1.33 -6.33 3.78
CA LEU A 42 -2.39 -6.92 4.62
C LEU A 42 -1.87 -8.07 5.48
N ILE A 43 -0.98 -8.91 4.93
CA ILE A 43 -0.33 -9.99 5.67
C ILE A 43 0.61 -9.42 6.74
N GLU A 44 1.40 -8.40 6.41
CA GLU A 44 2.28 -7.71 7.36
C GLU A 44 1.47 -7.04 8.49
N PHE A 45 0.35 -6.40 8.17
CA PHE A 45 -0.57 -5.83 9.15
C PHE A 45 -1.12 -6.88 10.14
N LEU A 46 -1.56 -8.03 9.63
CA LEU A 46 -2.03 -9.13 10.47
C LEU A 46 -0.90 -9.73 11.32
N TYR A 47 0.29 -9.87 10.75
CA TYR A 47 1.47 -10.35 11.46
C TYR A 47 1.85 -9.40 12.60
N ALA A 48 1.83 -8.09 12.37
CA ALA A 48 2.08 -7.08 13.39
C ALA A 48 1.00 -7.02 14.50
N SER A 49 -0.17 -7.62 14.26
CA SER A 49 -1.31 -7.62 15.19
C SER A 49 -1.26 -8.73 16.24
N THR A 50 -0.29 -9.64 16.18
CA THR A 50 -0.15 -10.76 17.13
C THR A 50 1.30 -11.21 17.27
N GLN A 51 1.68 -11.71 18.45
CA GLN A 51 2.98 -12.39 18.67
C GLN A 51 2.86 -13.92 18.63
N ASP A 52 1.64 -14.42 18.48
CA ASP A 52 1.28 -15.83 18.48
C ASP A 52 1.12 -16.31 17.03
N GLU A 53 1.99 -17.24 16.62
CA GLU A 53 2.04 -17.76 15.26
C GLU A 53 0.77 -18.54 14.88
N GLU A 54 0.18 -19.31 15.81
CA GLU A 54 -1.06 -20.05 15.53
C GLU A 54 -2.23 -19.09 15.27
N LYS A 55 -2.32 -18.02 16.07
CA LYS A 55 -3.33 -16.97 15.84
C LYS A 55 -3.11 -16.23 14.53
N PHE A 56 -1.87 -15.97 14.15
CA PHE A 56 -1.54 -15.38 12.85
C PHE A 56 -2.00 -16.29 11.71
N GLN A 57 -1.67 -17.58 11.74
CA GLN A 57 -2.10 -18.55 10.72
C GLN A 57 -3.64 -18.64 10.63
N LEU A 58 -4.34 -18.60 11.78
CA LEU A 58 -5.80 -18.57 11.80
C LEU A 58 -6.36 -17.29 11.16
N ALA A 59 -5.75 -16.13 11.42
CA ALA A 59 -6.13 -14.86 10.80
C ALA A 59 -5.91 -14.87 9.28
N VAL A 60 -4.81 -15.43 8.79
CA VAL A 60 -4.53 -15.61 7.36
C VAL A 60 -5.55 -16.56 6.72
N LYS A 61 -5.89 -17.68 7.39
CA LYS A 61 -6.95 -18.57 6.89
C LYS A 61 -8.29 -17.82 6.76
N LYS A 62 -8.64 -17.02 7.77
CA LYS A 62 -9.86 -16.21 7.71
C LYS A 62 -9.82 -15.21 6.55
N LEU A 63 -8.66 -14.59 6.27
CA LEU A 63 -8.50 -13.70 5.13
C LEU A 63 -8.78 -14.42 3.80
N HIS A 64 -8.33 -15.66 3.62
CA HIS A 64 -8.71 -16.48 2.45
C HIS A 64 -10.23 -16.72 2.37
N ASP A 65 -10.86 -17.08 3.48
CA ASP A 65 -12.32 -17.30 3.53
C ASP A 65 -13.09 -16.00 3.15
N GLU A 66 -12.59 -14.82 3.54
CA GLU A 66 -13.15 -13.51 3.16
C GLU A 66 -12.94 -13.19 1.67
N VAL A 67 -11.79 -13.56 1.09
CA VAL A 67 -11.55 -13.44 -0.36
C VAL A 67 -12.56 -14.28 -1.14
N ASP A 68 -12.76 -15.54 -0.76
CA ASP A 68 -13.73 -16.43 -1.40
C ASP A 68 -15.16 -15.87 -1.29
N THR A 69 -15.50 -15.33 -0.13
CA THR A 69 -16.79 -14.66 0.12
C THR A 69 -16.96 -13.43 -0.78
N ALA A 70 -15.92 -12.60 -0.92
CA ALA A 70 -15.94 -11.42 -1.78
C ALA A 70 -16.10 -11.80 -3.26
N VAL A 71 -15.40 -12.84 -3.72
CA VAL A 71 -15.54 -13.39 -5.08
C VAL A 71 -16.99 -13.83 -5.31
N HIS A 72 -17.57 -14.61 -4.39
CA HIS A 72 -18.96 -15.06 -4.50
C HIS A 72 -19.94 -13.89 -4.56
N LYS A 73 -19.76 -12.87 -3.72
CA LYS A 73 -20.59 -11.66 -3.71
C LYS A 73 -20.50 -10.88 -5.01
N ILE A 74 -19.32 -10.74 -5.60
CA ILE A 74 -19.12 -10.04 -6.88
C ILE A 74 -19.77 -10.84 -8.01
N LEU A 75 -19.57 -12.16 -8.08
CA LEU A 75 -20.14 -13.01 -9.13
C LEU A 75 -21.68 -13.10 -9.06
N THR A 76 -22.26 -13.01 -7.87
CA THR A 76 -23.73 -13.00 -7.68
C THR A 76 -24.34 -11.63 -8.00
N LYS A 77 -23.73 -10.52 -7.57
CA LYS A 77 -24.28 -9.16 -7.80
C LYS A 77 -23.96 -8.58 -9.18
N SER A 78 -22.86 -9.01 -9.79
CA SER A 78 -22.32 -8.39 -11.01
C SER A 78 -22.55 -9.23 -12.26
N ARG A 79 -23.27 -10.35 -12.14
CA ARG A 79 -23.51 -11.29 -13.25
C ARG A 79 -24.14 -10.63 -14.48
N ASP A 80 -24.97 -9.60 -14.25
CA ASP A 80 -25.64 -8.81 -15.29
C ASP A 80 -25.08 -7.38 -15.45
N LYS A 81 -24.11 -6.98 -14.63
CA LYS A 81 -23.43 -5.68 -14.68
C LYS A 81 -21.96 -5.88 -15.06
N LYS A 82 -21.70 -6.14 -16.34
CA LYS A 82 -20.37 -5.81 -16.88
C LYS A 82 -20.20 -4.31 -16.70
N HIS A 83 -19.16 -3.87 -16.01
CA HIS A 83 -18.81 -2.44 -16.01
C HIS A 83 -18.73 -2.01 -17.47
N SER A 84 -19.58 -1.06 -17.88
CA SER A 84 -19.54 -0.53 -19.25
C SER A 84 -18.20 0.15 -19.55
N ASP A 85 -17.47 0.54 -18.50
CA ASP A 85 -16.12 1.09 -18.54
C ASP A 85 -15.24 0.45 -17.45
N THR A 86 -14.18 -0.25 -17.86
CA THR A 86 -13.20 -0.89 -16.96
C THR A 86 -12.46 0.12 -16.08
N LEU A 87 -12.13 1.30 -16.61
CA LEU A 87 -11.39 2.32 -15.85
C LEU A 87 -12.23 2.81 -14.67
N VAL A 88 -13.53 3.05 -14.89
CA VAL A 88 -14.46 3.47 -13.83
C VAL A 88 -14.49 2.44 -12.71
N GLY A 89 -14.65 1.15 -13.03
CA GLY A 89 -14.68 0.09 -12.01
C GLY A 89 -13.36 -0.04 -11.23
N GLN A 90 -12.22 0.12 -11.90
CA GLN A 90 -10.91 0.09 -11.23
C GLN A 90 -10.72 1.28 -10.30
N VAL A 91 -11.10 2.49 -10.74
CA VAL A 91 -10.97 3.71 -9.92
C VAL A 91 -11.90 3.65 -8.71
N ASP A 92 -13.15 3.24 -8.89
CA ASP A 92 -14.13 3.06 -7.80
C ASP A 92 -13.58 2.15 -6.69
N ALA A 93 -13.11 0.95 -7.07
CA ALA A 93 -12.52 0.01 -6.12
C ALA A 93 -11.25 0.53 -5.42
N LEU A 94 -10.39 1.27 -6.13
CA LEU A 94 -9.17 1.85 -5.54
C LEU A 94 -9.49 3.00 -4.58
N VAL A 95 -10.51 3.82 -4.88
CA VAL A 95 -10.96 4.90 -3.99
C VAL A 95 -11.61 4.32 -2.73
N ASP A 96 -12.44 3.30 -2.86
CA ASP A 96 -13.00 2.58 -1.70
C ASP A 96 -11.90 2.00 -0.81
N LEU A 97 -10.85 1.42 -1.42
CA LEU A 97 -9.70 0.91 -0.68
C LEU A 97 -8.92 2.01 0.05
N LEU A 98 -8.74 3.19 -0.58
CA LEU A 98 -8.14 4.35 0.09
C LEU A 98 -8.99 4.77 1.29
N TYR A 99 -10.32 4.87 1.10
CA TYR A 99 -11.24 5.29 2.15
C TYR A 99 -11.21 4.32 3.35
N LEU A 100 -11.23 3.01 3.10
CA LEU A 100 -11.13 1.99 4.14
C LEU A 100 -9.77 2.01 4.85
N THR A 101 -8.68 2.23 4.11
CA THR A 101 -7.33 2.37 4.69
C THR A 101 -7.25 3.58 5.62
N TYR A 102 -7.73 4.75 5.19
CA TYR A 102 -7.82 5.94 6.06
C TYR A 102 -8.78 5.71 7.24
N GLY A 103 -9.88 4.99 7.02
CA GLY A 103 -10.80 4.58 8.08
C GLY A 103 -10.12 3.78 9.18
N SER A 104 -9.20 2.87 8.84
CA SER A 104 -8.40 2.12 9.81
C SER A 104 -7.52 3.05 10.66
N PHE A 105 -6.82 4.00 10.04
CA PHE A 105 -6.03 5.00 10.77
C PHE A 105 -6.88 5.88 11.68
N ALA A 106 -8.06 6.31 11.21
CA ALA A 106 -9.00 7.09 12.00
C ALA A 106 -9.50 6.30 13.24
N LEU A 107 -9.80 5.00 13.08
CA LEU A 107 -10.16 4.13 14.20
C LEU A 107 -9.00 3.87 15.17
N MET A 108 -7.76 3.98 14.71
CA MET A 108 -6.55 3.92 15.55
C MET A 108 -6.21 5.26 16.22
N GLY A 109 -6.88 6.36 15.84
CA GLY A 109 -6.54 7.71 16.29
C GLY A 109 -5.16 8.17 15.84
N ILE A 110 -4.72 7.74 14.66
CA ILE A 110 -3.41 8.06 14.07
C ILE A 110 -3.64 8.87 12.80
N ASP A 111 -2.94 9.99 12.67
CA ASP A 111 -2.86 10.73 11.42
C ASP A 111 -1.73 10.12 10.55
N PRO A 112 -2.04 9.53 9.39
CA PRO A 112 -1.04 8.88 8.56
C PRO A 112 -0.23 9.84 7.68
N GLU A 113 -0.61 11.12 7.56
CA GLU A 113 0.04 12.05 6.62
C GLU A 113 1.56 12.21 6.87
N PRO A 114 2.04 12.42 8.11
CA PRO A 114 3.48 12.49 8.38
C PRO A 114 4.22 11.18 8.12
N MET A 115 3.56 10.03 8.33
CA MET A 115 4.15 8.71 8.04
C MET A 115 4.30 8.49 6.54
N MET A 116 3.36 9.00 5.74
CA MET A 116 3.45 8.95 4.28
C MET A 116 4.65 9.76 3.76
N GLU A 117 4.94 10.93 4.34
CA GLU A 117 6.14 11.71 4.02
C GLU A 117 7.42 10.93 4.32
N ILE A 118 7.50 10.31 5.51
CA ILE A 118 8.64 9.48 5.93
C ILE A 118 8.86 8.31 4.96
N VAL A 119 7.79 7.61 4.56
CA VAL A 119 7.85 6.49 3.62
C VAL A 119 8.25 6.97 2.23
N HIS A 120 7.73 8.11 1.78
CA HIS A 120 8.11 8.72 0.49
C HIS A 120 9.61 9.03 0.46
N GLU A 121 10.13 9.74 1.47
CA GLU A 121 11.56 10.03 1.59
C GLU A 121 12.42 8.77 1.50
N ALA A 122 12.04 7.73 2.24
CA ALA A 122 12.75 6.44 2.24
C ALA A 122 12.72 5.77 0.86
N ASN A 123 11.56 5.76 0.21
CA ASN A 123 11.38 5.18 -1.12
C ASN A 123 12.22 5.88 -2.19
N MET A 124 12.33 7.21 -2.14
CA MET A 124 13.17 7.97 -3.08
C MET A 124 14.67 7.67 -2.93
N LYS A 125 15.11 7.08 -1.82
CA LYS A 125 16.50 6.62 -1.61
C LYS A 125 16.78 5.22 -2.16
N LYS A 126 15.83 4.58 -2.86
CA LYS A 126 16.02 3.25 -3.48
C LYS A 126 16.86 3.26 -4.76
N LEU A 127 17.35 4.42 -5.21
CA LEU A 127 18.32 4.50 -6.31
C LEU A 127 19.63 3.82 -5.94
N PHE A 128 20.16 3.00 -6.84
CA PHE A 128 21.44 2.35 -6.67
C PHE A 128 22.59 3.34 -6.91
N PRO A 129 23.85 3.01 -6.51
CA PRO A 129 25.00 3.91 -6.70
C PRO A 129 25.26 4.33 -8.16
N ASP A 130 24.72 3.60 -9.14
CA ASP A 130 24.75 3.94 -10.57
C ASP A 130 23.71 4.99 -10.97
N GLY A 131 22.91 5.47 -10.02
CA GLY A 131 21.83 6.42 -10.23
C GLY A 131 20.57 5.82 -10.85
N LYS A 132 20.44 4.49 -10.89
CA LYS A 132 19.32 3.80 -11.54
C LYS A 132 18.49 2.96 -10.57
N PRO A 133 17.20 2.75 -10.86
CA PRO A 133 16.41 1.75 -10.16
C PRO A 133 16.82 0.34 -10.63
N HIS A 134 16.87 -0.62 -9.70
CA HIS A 134 17.04 -2.03 -10.01
C HIS A 134 15.77 -2.78 -9.61
N TYR A 135 15.45 -3.86 -10.32
CA TYR A 135 14.19 -4.59 -10.18
C TYR A 135 14.43 -6.08 -9.95
N ASP A 136 13.59 -6.69 -9.14
CA ASP A 136 13.55 -8.14 -9.00
C ASP A 136 13.14 -8.78 -10.34
N PRO A 137 13.88 -9.78 -10.86
CA PRO A 137 13.65 -10.30 -12.22
C PRO A 137 12.34 -11.09 -12.36
N ILE A 138 11.74 -11.54 -11.26
CA ILE A 138 10.51 -12.35 -11.27
C ILE A 138 9.31 -11.46 -10.97
N THR A 139 9.41 -10.66 -9.92
CA THR A 139 8.33 -9.87 -9.37
C THR A 139 8.35 -8.42 -9.85
N ASN A 140 9.39 -7.99 -10.58
CA ASN A 140 9.57 -6.60 -11.04
C ASN A 140 9.48 -5.54 -9.92
N LYS A 141 9.66 -5.96 -8.65
CA LYS A 141 9.67 -5.05 -7.50
C LYS A 141 10.94 -4.24 -7.48
N VAL A 142 10.83 -2.96 -7.13
CA VAL A 142 12.00 -2.09 -6.93
C VAL A 142 12.84 -2.61 -5.77
N LEU A 143 14.10 -2.91 -6.05
CA LEU A 143 15.08 -3.40 -5.08
C LEU A 143 15.65 -2.26 -4.24
N LYS A 144 16.24 -2.62 -3.09
CA LYS A 144 16.91 -1.71 -2.17
C LYS A 144 18.44 -1.88 -2.30
N PRO A 145 19.25 -0.81 -2.33
CA PRO A 145 20.70 -0.93 -2.29
C PRO A 145 21.20 -1.39 -0.91
N ALA A 146 22.42 -1.93 -0.83
CA ALA A 146 22.94 -2.63 0.35
C ALA A 146 22.82 -1.86 1.68
N ASN A 147 23.10 -0.55 1.68
CA ASN A 147 23.07 0.27 2.89
C ASN A 147 21.71 0.95 3.13
N TRP A 148 20.70 0.70 2.29
CA TRP A 148 19.42 1.38 2.38
C TRP A 148 18.71 1.12 3.71
N GLN A 149 18.70 -0.15 4.16
CA GLN A 149 18.00 -0.52 5.38
C GLN A 149 18.57 0.20 6.61
N ALA A 150 19.90 0.31 6.69
CA ALA A 150 20.55 0.97 7.82
C ALA A 150 20.41 2.50 7.80
N LEU A 151 20.34 3.11 6.61
CA LEU A 151 20.42 4.57 6.46
C LEU A 151 19.05 5.25 6.29
N TYR A 152 18.11 4.57 5.66
CA TYR A 152 16.90 5.21 5.11
C TYR A 152 15.60 4.50 5.47
N ALA A 153 15.66 3.33 6.12
CA ALA A 153 14.45 2.59 6.42
C ALA A 153 13.52 3.40 7.35
N PRO A 154 12.20 3.41 7.08
CA PRO A 154 11.28 4.38 7.68
C PRO A 154 10.86 4.03 9.11
N GLU A 155 11.08 2.80 9.58
CA GLU A 155 10.46 2.22 10.77
C GLU A 155 10.80 3.01 12.04
N ALA A 156 12.07 3.41 12.21
CA ALA A 156 12.49 4.20 13.35
C ALA A 156 11.88 5.62 13.36
N LYS A 157 11.76 6.24 12.17
CA LYS A 157 11.13 7.55 12.01
C LYS A 157 9.61 7.47 12.27
N ILE A 158 8.94 6.43 11.78
CA ILE A 158 7.52 6.16 12.04
C ILE A 158 7.29 6.00 13.54
N ALA A 159 8.13 5.23 14.24
CA ALA A 159 8.01 5.04 15.68
C ALA A 159 8.13 6.37 16.45
N ALA A 160 9.10 7.22 16.07
CA ALA A 160 9.26 8.54 16.67
C ALA A 160 8.04 9.46 16.44
N GLU A 161 7.48 9.44 15.22
CA GLU A 161 6.29 10.22 14.90
C GLU A 161 5.04 9.71 15.63
N LEU A 162 4.87 8.39 15.77
CA LEU A 162 3.80 7.82 16.58
C LEU A 162 3.88 8.28 18.04
N GLU A 163 5.09 8.31 18.63
CA GLU A 163 5.27 8.83 19.99
C GLU A 163 4.95 10.33 20.08
N ARG A 164 5.27 11.12 19.04
CA ARG A 164 4.88 12.54 18.97
C ARG A 164 3.34 12.70 18.97
N GLN A 165 2.62 11.93 18.16
CA GLN A 165 1.16 11.98 18.10
C GLN A 165 0.52 11.56 19.43
N LYS A 166 0.98 10.45 20.02
CA LYS A 166 0.53 10.00 21.36
C LYS A 166 0.74 11.07 22.43
N ASN A 167 1.88 11.76 22.41
CA ASN A 167 2.18 12.82 23.39
C ASN A 167 1.33 14.08 23.16
N SER A 168 0.95 14.38 21.92
CA SER A 168 0.08 15.51 21.59
C SER A 168 -1.35 15.24 22.07
N ALA A 169 -1.89 14.06 21.77
CA ALA A 169 -3.22 13.63 22.23
C ALA A 169 -3.37 13.60 23.76
N LYS A 170 -2.29 13.31 24.50
CA LYS A 170 -2.28 13.37 25.98
C LYS A 170 -2.32 14.79 26.54
N ARG A 171 -1.92 15.81 25.78
CA ARG A 171 -1.93 17.23 26.23
C ARG A 171 -3.26 17.92 25.94
N GLU A 172 -4.04 17.38 25.02
CA GLU A 172 -5.35 17.89 24.61
C GLU A 172 -6.51 17.31 25.44
N ASN A 173 -6.24 16.26 26.23
CA ASN A 173 -7.13 15.67 27.23
C ASN A 173 -6.78 16.15 28.64
#